data_AF-A0A6L5X6N4-F1
#
_entry.id   AF-A0A6L5X6N4-F1
#
_cell.length_a   1.000
_cell.length_b   1.000
_cell.length_c   1.000
_cell.angle_alpha   90.00
_cell.angle_beta   90.00
_cell.angle_gamma   90.00
#
_symmetry.space_group_name_H-M   'P 1'
#
loop_
_entity.id
_entity.type
_entity.pdbx_description
1 polymer ?
#
loop_
_entity_poly.entity_id
_entity_poly.type
_entity_poly.pdbx_seq_one_letter_code
_entity_poly.pdbx_strand_id
1 'polypeptide(L)'
;MAATMFSMRSLQVRLISDKCRNMLYSRITGMLKVAAHLEYQVLVLGAFGCGAFGNDAKVVSDLFYKALKEFDYDGMKAKDFFRRIDFAVLDRTPDQYNFKEFSRNFSDFYREEDNEEIQYALKKMKETEVKLDQIRGSMIGGAIGDALGYAVEFSSENEIFGTYGADGITEYKLSGGKALISDDTQMSLFTANGILVGETRIDLLYGTEHYELFKWEAIKTWRDEWFKPAESFPSFGERFSAARKGLGWFMDNSRMHPSTGVVKLWEKEPETVEKLFNEVLFAKTRDVNKLQNQMDTFIEEYELLRQRHFPGNWSYKHDRHSISIFLAMNDPDFNYVFKSSEAHAMAKYTDFGFAIGAGGSFSLENYYRLCDEIVGALKEHPTLLEKHFDKLTDKCYRDESLHLLAFDLIYCCNTYGYYRGLVAPVTGKTIRKTVKNELTPEQAAKAEAEREARIQNLEQELSELEQSISDYVDISLIGVQVTSGKYGTGTVVSQDINRVTVRFPGIERFFILDEKYAARPRFENDDEIVSVFTKYGRVQERIKAIQKEIKLLNA
;
A
#
# COMPACT_ATOMS: atom_id res chain seq x y z
N MET A 1 43.78 34.78 -39.63
CA MET A 1 44.54 33.52 -39.42
C MET A 1 44.77 33.33 -37.93
N ALA A 2 43.93 32.54 -37.26
CA ALA A 2 44.20 31.90 -35.97
C ALA A 2 43.02 30.98 -35.57
N ALA A 3 42.76 29.97 -36.40
CA ALA A 3 42.39 28.64 -35.90
C ALA A 3 43.72 27.85 -35.97
N THR A 4 44.17 27.06 -35.01
CA THR A 4 43.53 25.85 -34.49
C THR A 4 44.40 25.37 -33.34
N MET A 5 43.86 25.22 -32.13
CA MET A 5 44.37 24.25 -31.13
C MET A 5 43.25 23.89 -30.16
N PHE A 6 42.17 23.39 -30.74
CA PHE A 6 41.22 22.52 -30.06
C PHE A 6 41.78 21.10 -30.19
N SER A 7 42.37 20.54 -29.12
CA SER A 7 42.55 19.09 -28.96
C SER A 7 43.03 18.74 -27.54
N MET A 8 42.36 17.75 -26.95
CA MET A 8 42.82 16.90 -25.84
C MET A 8 42.96 17.52 -24.44
N ARG A 9 41.82 17.85 -23.81
CA ARG A 9 41.61 17.46 -22.41
C ARG A 9 40.77 16.20 -22.37
N SER A 10 41.44 15.07 -22.61
CA SER A 10 40.91 13.73 -22.34
C SER A 10 40.53 13.61 -20.86
N LEU A 11 39.36 13.01 -20.61
CA LEU A 11 38.93 12.51 -19.31
C LEU A 11 40.09 11.75 -18.65
N GLN A 12 40.65 12.29 -17.58
CA GLN A 12 41.45 11.52 -16.63
C GLN A 12 40.51 11.05 -15.51
N VAL A 13 39.98 9.84 -15.65
CA VAL A 13 39.43 9.08 -14.52
C VAL A 13 40.55 9.03 -13.48
N ARG A 14 40.40 9.73 -12.35
CA ARG A 14 41.35 9.60 -11.24
C ARG A 14 41.23 8.19 -10.69
N LEU A 15 42.16 7.31 -11.08
CA LEU A 15 42.30 5.98 -10.49
C LEU A 15 42.49 6.13 -8.97
N ILE A 16 41.46 5.77 -8.19
CA ILE A 16 41.59 5.57 -6.75
C ILE A 16 42.63 4.45 -6.55
N SER A 17 43.77 4.79 -5.95
CA SER A 17 44.82 3.81 -5.63
C SER A 17 44.28 2.65 -4.80
N ASP A 18 44.85 1.44 -4.94
CA ASP A 18 44.42 0.26 -4.18
C ASP A 18 44.45 0.49 -2.67
N LYS A 19 45.38 1.32 -2.19
CA LYS A 19 45.44 1.75 -0.79
C LYS A 19 44.19 2.52 -0.35
N CYS A 20 43.68 3.43 -1.19
CA CYS A 20 42.45 4.16 -0.92
C CYS A 20 41.21 3.27 -1.01
N ARG A 21 41.16 2.30 -1.94
CA ARG A 21 40.06 1.32 -2.04
C ARG A 21 39.97 0.45 -0.78
N ASN A 22 41.12 -0.08 -0.33
CA ASN A 22 41.18 -0.89 0.90
C ASN A 22 40.77 -0.08 2.14
N MET A 23 41.22 1.17 2.24
CA MET A 23 40.82 2.05 3.34
C MET A 23 39.30 2.33 3.32
N LEU A 24 38.72 2.62 2.14
CA LEU A 24 37.28 2.84 1.99
C LEU A 24 36.48 1.58 2.36
N TYR A 25 36.91 0.41 1.86
CA TYR A 25 36.30 -0.88 2.21
C TYR A 25 36.31 -1.12 3.73
N SER A 26 37.46 -0.99 4.38
CA SER A 26 37.56 -1.15 5.84
C SER A 26 36.68 -0.19 6.61
N ARG A 27 36.52 1.05 6.14
CA ARG A 27 35.61 2.04 6.74
C ARG A 27 34.15 1.66 6.56
N ILE A 28 33.76 1.21 5.37
CA ILE A 28 32.40 0.73 5.09
C ILE A 28 32.08 -0.47 5.99
N THR A 29 32.95 -1.47 6.01
CA THR A 29 32.76 -2.66 6.86
C THR A 29 32.71 -2.28 8.34
N GLY A 30 33.59 -1.39 8.81
CA GLY A 30 33.57 -0.88 10.18
C GLY A 30 32.25 -0.17 10.52
N MET A 31 31.76 0.69 9.63
CA MET A 31 30.47 1.37 9.79
C MET A 31 29.31 0.38 9.90
N LEU A 32 29.26 -0.63 9.03
CA LEU A 32 28.23 -1.66 9.08
C LEU A 32 28.32 -2.47 10.38
N LYS A 33 29.52 -2.85 10.81
CA LYS A 33 29.71 -3.59 12.07
C LYS A 33 29.32 -2.77 13.30
N VAL A 34 29.58 -1.47 13.30
CA VAL A 34 29.10 -0.56 14.36
C VAL A 34 27.57 -0.49 14.34
N ALA A 35 26.97 -0.42 13.15
CA ALA A 35 25.51 -0.40 13.04
C ALA A 35 24.87 -1.69 13.55
N ALA A 36 25.46 -2.86 13.24
CA ALA A 36 25.04 -4.16 13.76
C ALA A 36 25.23 -4.26 15.28
N HIS A 37 26.38 -3.83 15.80
CA HIS A 37 26.66 -3.81 17.24
C HIS A 37 25.69 -2.95 18.04
N LEU A 38 25.23 -1.83 17.45
CA LEU A 38 24.24 -0.94 18.05
C LEU A 38 22.80 -1.33 17.70
N GLU A 39 22.60 -2.51 17.10
CA GLU A 39 21.29 -3.09 16.78
C GLU A 39 20.42 -2.24 15.83
N TYR A 40 21.04 -1.41 14.98
CA TYR A 40 20.30 -0.68 13.95
C TYR A 40 19.82 -1.63 12.85
N GLN A 41 18.50 -1.79 12.74
CA GLN A 41 17.89 -2.68 11.75
C GLN A 41 17.59 -2.02 10.40
N VAL A 42 17.59 -0.68 10.34
CA VAL A 42 17.30 0.08 9.12
C VAL A 42 18.43 1.07 8.87
N LEU A 43 19.08 0.94 7.71
CA LEU A 43 20.18 1.80 7.31
C LEU A 43 19.77 2.66 6.12
N VAL A 44 20.02 3.96 6.21
CA VAL A 44 19.98 4.86 5.05
C VAL A 44 21.41 5.28 4.73
N LEU A 45 21.91 4.76 3.63
CA LEU A 45 23.25 4.99 3.09
C LEU A 45 23.14 5.88 1.85
N GLY A 46 24.27 6.11 1.18
CA GLY A 46 24.29 6.89 -0.05
C GLY A 46 25.63 6.86 -0.75
N ALA A 47 25.81 7.76 -1.72
CA ALA A 47 27.02 7.89 -2.53
C ALA A 47 28.19 8.48 -1.71
N PHE A 48 28.72 7.67 -0.79
CA PHE A 48 29.66 8.09 0.25
C PHE A 48 30.93 8.71 -0.33
N GLY A 49 31.10 10.01 -0.14
CA GLY A 49 32.23 10.77 -0.65
C GLY A 49 32.26 10.95 -2.17
N CYS A 50 31.17 10.68 -2.90
CA CYS A 50 31.10 10.81 -4.36
C CYS A 50 30.80 12.25 -4.85
N GLY A 51 30.64 13.19 -3.92
CA GLY A 51 30.48 14.63 -4.20
C GLY A 51 31.80 15.38 -4.03
N ALA A 52 31.86 16.26 -3.03
CA ALA A 52 33.02 17.13 -2.79
C ALA A 52 34.37 16.40 -2.58
N PHE A 53 34.33 15.15 -2.10
CA PHE A 53 35.55 14.32 -1.91
C PHE A 53 36.01 13.61 -3.18
N GLY A 54 35.20 13.63 -4.25
CA GLY A 54 35.59 13.14 -5.56
C GLY A 54 35.87 11.64 -5.65
N ASN A 55 35.28 10.82 -4.78
CA ASN A 55 35.30 9.37 -4.96
C ASN A 55 34.48 9.00 -6.20
N ASP A 56 34.95 8.01 -6.94
CA ASP A 56 34.21 7.40 -8.05
C ASP A 56 33.03 6.58 -7.50
N ALA A 57 31.81 6.93 -7.91
CA ALA A 57 30.58 6.27 -7.46
C ALA A 57 30.51 4.79 -7.84
N LYS A 58 31.09 4.39 -8.98
CA LYS A 58 31.18 2.97 -9.34
C LYS A 58 32.01 2.22 -8.33
N VAL A 59 33.17 2.77 -7.96
CA VAL A 59 34.07 2.13 -6.99
C VAL A 59 33.42 2.05 -5.61
N VAL A 60 32.77 3.12 -5.14
CA VAL A 60 32.11 3.12 -3.83
C VAL A 60 30.92 2.16 -3.81
N SER A 61 30.11 2.12 -4.87
CA SER A 61 29.02 1.16 -5.05
C SER A 61 29.51 -0.29 -5.01
N ASP A 62 30.58 -0.61 -5.74
CA ASP A 62 31.19 -1.95 -5.76
C ASP A 62 31.73 -2.36 -4.38
N LEU A 63 32.32 -1.42 -3.63
CA LEU A 63 32.82 -1.67 -2.28
C LEU A 63 31.71 -1.91 -1.26
N PHE A 64 30.60 -1.16 -1.34
CA PHE A 64 29.41 -1.43 -0.53
C PHE A 64 28.81 -2.80 -0.85
N TYR A 65 28.70 -3.15 -2.13
CA TYR A 65 28.17 -4.44 -2.57
C TYR A 65 29.01 -5.58 -1.99
N LYS A 66 30.34 -5.48 -2.15
CA LYS A 66 31.29 -6.44 -1.58
C LYS A 66 31.17 -6.53 -0.05
N ALA A 67 31.16 -5.39 0.64
CA ALA A 67 31.10 -5.37 2.11
C ALA A 67 29.81 -5.97 2.67
N LEU A 68 28.68 -5.85 1.96
CA LEU A 68 27.41 -6.45 2.35
C LEU A 68 27.35 -7.95 2.05
N LYS A 69 27.86 -8.41 0.90
CA LYS A 69 27.95 -9.85 0.57
C LYS A 69 28.91 -10.60 1.49
N GLU A 70 30.05 -9.98 1.81
CA GLU A 70 31.07 -10.54 2.71
C GLU A 70 30.83 -10.21 4.18
N PHE A 71 29.71 -9.56 4.51
CA PHE A 71 29.44 -9.13 5.87
C PHE A 71 29.42 -10.34 6.82
N ASP A 72 30.24 -10.26 7.86
CA ASP A 72 30.32 -11.24 8.92
C ASP A 72 30.60 -10.53 10.24
N TYR A 73 29.68 -10.71 11.19
CA TYR A 73 29.79 -10.24 12.56
C TYR A 73 29.37 -11.39 13.49
N ASP A 74 30.34 -11.94 14.22
CA ASP A 74 30.17 -13.13 15.07
C ASP A 74 29.51 -14.33 14.35
N GLY A 75 29.86 -14.56 13.07
CA GLY A 75 29.33 -15.64 12.25
C GLY A 75 27.94 -15.39 11.65
N MET A 76 27.34 -14.24 11.95
CA MET A 76 26.05 -13.81 11.41
C MET A 76 26.23 -12.88 10.20
N LYS A 77 25.30 -12.95 9.24
CA LYS A 77 25.34 -12.22 7.95
C LYS A 77 24.52 -10.93 8.00
N ALA A 78 24.69 -10.08 6.99
CA ALA A 78 24.03 -8.77 6.94
C ALA A 78 22.50 -8.87 7.11
N LYS A 79 21.87 -9.89 6.51
CA LYS A 79 20.43 -10.14 6.60
C LYS A 79 19.92 -10.44 8.01
N ASP A 80 20.80 -10.91 8.89
CA ASP A 80 20.44 -11.27 10.27
C ASP A 80 20.39 -10.03 11.18
N PHE A 81 21.02 -8.92 10.76
CA PHE A 81 21.04 -7.65 11.50
C PHE A 81 20.18 -6.56 10.84
N PHE A 82 20.24 -6.43 9.52
CA PHE A 82 19.63 -5.34 8.78
C PHE A 82 18.36 -5.79 8.07
N ARG A 83 17.21 -5.36 8.58
CA ARG A 83 15.90 -5.54 7.96
C ARG A 83 15.75 -4.77 6.65
N ARG A 84 16.39 -3.60 6.56
CA ARG A 84 16.31 -2.72 5.38
C ARG A 84 17.56 -1.87 5.22
N ILE A 85 18.08 -1.80 4.00
CA ILE A 85 19.19 -0.91 3.64
C ILE A 85 18.78 -0.14 2.40
N ASP A 86 18.62 1.17 2.53
CA ASP A 86 18.30 2.07 1.43
C ASP A 86 19.54 2.87 1.03
N PHE A 87 19.89 2.88 -0.25
CA PHE A 87 20.88 3.83 -0.79
C PHE A 87 20.16 5.07 -1.32
N ALA A 88 20.04 6.11 -0.48
CA ALA A 88 19.45 7.39 -0.85
C ALA A 88 20.46 8.24 -1.63
N VAL A 89 20.52 8.05 -2.95
CA VAL A 89 21.48 8.74 -3.83
C VAL A 89 20.81 9.91 -4.54
N LEU A 90 20.94 11.11 -3.97
CA LEU A 90 20.54 12.35 -4.63
C LEU A 90 21.58 12.76 -5.67
N ASP A 91 21.20 12.68 -6.95
CA ASP A 91 22.02 13.16 -8.06
C ASP A 91 21.21 14.12 -8.94
N ARG A 92 21.65 15.38 -8.98
CA ARG A 92 21.02 16.47 -9.74
C ARG A 92 21.69 16.70 -11.10
N THR A 93 22.72 15.91 -11.45
CA THR A 93 23.34 16.03 -12.76
C THR A 93 22.41 15.46 -13.84
N PRO A 94 22.47 15.97 -15.09
CA PRO A 94 21.64 15.46 -16.18
C PRO A 94 21.82 13.97 -16.46
N ASP A 95 23.02 13.43 -16.24
CA ASP A 95 23.35 12.02 -16.48
C ASP A 95 23.04 11.11 -15.29
N GLN A 96 22.79 11.67 -14.10
CA GLN A 96 22.51 10.94 -12.85
C GLN A 96 23.49 9.79 -12.59
N TYR A 97 24.78 10.02 -12.87
CA TYR A 97 25.80 8.98 -12.85
C TYR A 97 25.87 8.25 -11.50
N ASN A 98 25.85 8.98 -10.38
CA ASN A 98 25.96 8.39 -9.05
C ASN A 98 24.76 7.49 -8.75
N PHE A 99 23.56 7.94 -9.10
CA PHE A 99 22.35 7.14 -8.91
C PHE A 99 22.41 5.84 -9.73
N LYS A 100 22.81 5.93 -11.01
CA LYS A 100 22.89 4.78 -11.91
C LYS A 100 23.88 3.72 -11.43
N GLU A 101 25.05 4.12 -10.94
CA GLU A 101 26.05 3.16 -10.43
C GLU A 101 25.64 2.45 -9.14
N PHE A 102 24.84 3.08 -8.28
CA PHE A 102 24.25 2.42 -7.12
C PHE A 102 23.07 1.53 -7.52
N SER A 103 22.18 2.02 -8.38
CA SER A 103 21.06 1.22 -8.92
C SER A 103 21.56 -0.07 -9.59
N ARG A 104 22.66 -0.01 -10.34
CA ARG A 104 23.28 -1.18 -10.99
C ARG A 104 23.54 -2.35 -10.03
N ASN A 105 23.98 -2.09 -8.80
CA ASN A 105 24.32 -3.14 -7.83
C ASN A 105 23.16 -3.47 -6.87
N PHE A 106 22.25 -2.53 -6.61
CA PHE A 106 21.27 -2.64 -5.52
C PHE A 106 19.80 -2.64 -5.95
N SER A 107 19.49 -2.37 -7.23
CA SER A 107 18.14 -2.57 -7.75
C SER A 107 17.74 -4.04 -7.80
N ASP A 108 18.73 -4.93 -7.94
CA ASP A 108 18.56 -6.38 -7.86
C ASP A 108 19.81 -6.98 -7.19
N PHE A 109 19.82 -6.92 -5.86
CA PHE A 109 20.97 -7.30 -5.03
C PHE A 109 21.12 -8.83 -4.90
N TYR A 110 20.02 -9.59 -4.99
CA TYR A 110 19.98 -11.04 -4.81
C TYR A 110 19.90 -11.82 -6.12
N ARG A 111 19.98 -11.17 -7.28
CA ARG A 111 19.97 -11.79 -8.62
C ARG A 111 20.78 -13.09 -8.76
N GLU A 112 21.92 -13.23 -8.09
CA GLU A 112 22.78 -14.41 -8.19
C GLU A 112 22.16 -15.57 -7.41
N GLU A 113 21.78 -15.34 -6.16
CA GLU A 113 21.07 -16.30 -5.31
C GLU A 113 19.69 -16.68 -5.89
N ASP A 114 18.91 -15.69 -6.37
CA ASP A 114 17.61 -15.90 -6.98
C ASP A 114 17.74 -16.76 -8.25
N ASN A 115 18.77 -16.53 -9.07
CA ASN A 115 19.04 -17.37 -10.24
C ASN A 115 19.43 -18.80 -9.84
N GLU A 116 20.23 -18.99 -8.80
CA GLU A 116 20.56 -20.33 -8.29
C GLU A 116 19.30 -21.07 -7.81
N GLU A 117 18.40 -20.39 -7.10
CA GLU A 117 17.13 -20.95 -6.64
C GLU A 117 16.18 -21.27 -7.80
N ILE A 118 16.08 -20.40 -8.81
CA ILE A 118 15.34 -20.65 -10.05
C ILE A 118 15.91 -21.87 -10.79
N GLN A 119 17.23 -21.98 -10.94
CA GLN A 119 17.84 -23.14 -11.60
C GLN A 119 17.61 -24.43 -10.81
N TYR A 120 17.68 -24.37 -9.48
CA TYR A 120 17.35 -25.49 -8.61
C TYR A 120 15.88 -25.91 -8.76
N ALA A 121 14.94 -24.96 -8.74
CA ALA A 121 13.52 -25.22 -8.94
C ALA A 121 13.24 -25.84 -10.31
N LEU A 122 13.83 -25.31 -11.38
CA LEU A 122 13.72 -25.88 -12.74
C LEU A 122 14.29 -27.31 -12.82
N LYS A 123 15.39 -27.58 -12.13
CA LYS A 123 15.97 -28.93 -12.05
C LYS A 123 15.03 -29.88 -11.32
N LYS A 124 14.50 -29.46 -10.17
CA LYS A 124 13.53 -30.26 -9.39
C LYS A 124 12.26 -30.54 -10.20
N MET A 125 11.71 -29.54 -10.89
CA MET A 125 10.54 -29.72 -11.77
C MET A 125 10.80 -30.76 -12.87
N LYS A 126 11.98 -30.74 -13.51
CA LYS A 126 12.35 -31.77 -14.49
C LYS A 126 12.49 -33.16 -13.88
N GLU A 127 12.93 -33.26 -12.64
CA GLU A 127 13.10 -34.53 -11.93
C GLU A 127 11.75 -35.10 -11.43
N THR A 128 10.79 -34.24 -11.07
CA THR A 128 9.52 -34.66 -10.45
C THR A 128 8.34 -34.73 -11.42
N GLU A 129 8.33 -33.92 -12.48
CA GLU A 129 7.19 -33.85 -13.40
C GLU A 129 7.39 -34.77 -14.61
N VAL A 130 6.90 -36.01 -14.46
CA VAL A 130 7.05 -37.10 -15.45
C VAL A 130 6.39 -36.75 -16.80
N LYS A 131 5.43 -35.82 -16.83
CA LYS A 131 4.69 -35.47 -18.05
C LYS A 131 5.09 -34.12 -18.66
N LEU A 132 6.15 -33.48 -18.18
CA LEU A 132 6.51 -32.12 -18.62
C LEU A 132 6.67 -32.00 -20.15
N ASP A 133 7.34 -32.97 -20.77
CA ASP A 133 7.54 -33.00 -22.22
C ASP A 133 6.25 -33.32 -22.98
N GLN A 134 5.37 -34.14 -22.42
CA GLN A 134 4.05 -34.43 -23.01
C GLN A 134 3.16 -33.19 -22.99
N ILE A 135 3.15 -32.44 -21.89
CA ILE A 135 2.39 -31.19 -21.75
C ILE A 135 2.92 -30.16 -22.74
N ARG A 136 4.24 -29.96 -22.81
CA ARG A 136 4.87 -29.05 -23.78
C ARG A 136 4.57 -29.47 -25.23
N GLY A 137 4.72 -30.76 -25.53
CA GLY A 137 4.40 -31.32 -26.85
C GLY A 137 2.93 -31.10 -27.23
N SER A 138 1.99 -31.26 -26.29
CA SER A 138 0.58 -30.99 -26.52
C SER A 138 0.33 -29.51 -26.82
N MET A 139 0.93 -28.58 -26.06
CA MET A 139 0.75 -27.14 -26.28
C MET A 139 1.33 -26.68 -27.62
N ILE A 140 2.54 -27.15 -27.95
CA ILE A 140 3.20 -26.84 -29.23
C ILE A 140 2.46 -27.49 -30.40
N GLY A 141 2.07 -28.76 -30.27
CA GLY A 141 1.33 -29.49 -31.30
C GLY A 141 -0.04 -28.88 -31.57
N GLY A 142 -0.75 -28.45 -30.51
CA GLY A 142 -2.00 -27.71 -30.64
C GLY A 142 -1.83 -26.41 -31.43
N ALA A 143 -0.82 -25.60 -31.08
CA ALA A 143 -0.53 -24.36 -31.79
C ALA A 143 -0.11 -24.57 -33.25
N ILE A 144 0.63 -25.65 -33.54
CA ILE A 144 1.00 -26.05 -34.90
C ILE A 144 -0.25 -26.44 -35.71
N GLY A 145 -1.12 -27.28 -35.14
CA GLY A 145 -2.35 -27.71 -35.79
C GLY A 145 -3.31 -26.55 -36.05
N ASP A 146 -3.48 -25.68 -35.05
CA ASP A 146 -4.25 -24.45 -35.16
C ASP A 146 -3.70 -23.53 -36.26
N ALA A 147 -2.39 -23.27 -36.29
CA ALA A 147 -1.81 -22.41 -37.33
C ALA A 147 -1.98 -22.94 -38.76
N LEU A 148 -2.10 -24.26 -38.93
CA LEU A 148 -2.44 -24.88 -40.21
C LEU A 148 -3.95 -24.74 -40.51
N GLY A 149 -4.80 -25.07 -39.53
CA GLY A 149 -6.25 -25.07 -39.67
C GLY A 149 -6.87 -23.68 -39.78
N TYR A 150 -6.28 -22.67 -39.14
CA TYR A 150 -6.80 -21.31 -39.07
C TYR A 150 -7.03 -20.69 -40.46
N ALA A 151 -6.18 -21.03 -41.43
CA ALA A 151 -6.30 -20.53 -42.80
C ALA A 151 -7.59 -21.01 -43.52
N VAL A 152 -8.22 -22.07 -43.03
CA VAL A 152 -9.34 -22.76 -43.66
C VAL A 152 -10.52 -23.00 -42.71
N GLU A 153 -10.49 -22.47 -41.49
CA GLU A 153 -11.44 -22.83 -40.42
C GLU A 153 -12.91 -22.58 -40.77
N PHE A 154 -13.18 -21.58 -41.61
CA PHE A 154 -14.52 -21.22 -42.09
C PHE A 154 -14.77 -21.59 -43.55
N SER A 155 -13.83 -22.29 -44.19
CA SER A 155 -13.96 -22.71 -45.59
C SER A 155 -14.72 -24.03 -45.66
N SER A 156 -15.61 -24.16 -46.65
CA SER A 156 -16.20 -25.44 -47.00
C SER A 156 -15.18 -26.35 -47.69
N GLU A 157 -15.43 -27.66 -47.67
CA GLU A 157 -14.57 -28.66 -48.31
C GLU A 157 -14.29 -28.36 -49.79
N ASN A 158 -15.31 -27.93 -50.55
CA ASN A 158 -15.16 -27.54 -51.95
C ASN A 158 -14.26 -26.32 -52.13
N GLU A 159 -14.32 -25.34 -51.21
CA GLU A 159 -13.46 -24.15 -51.25
C GLU A 159 -12.01 -24.49 -50.90
N ILE A 160 -11.81 -25.41 -49.94
CA ILE A 160 -10.48 -25.89 -49.56
C ILE A 160 -9.84 -26.61 -50.74
N PHE A 161 -10.50 -27.62 -51.32
CA PHE A 161 -9.93 -28.36 -52.46
C PHE A 161 -9.84 -27.51 -53.73
N GLY A 162 -10.76 -26.56 -53.91
CA GLY A 162 -10.69 -25.59 -55.01
C GLY A 162 -9.49 -24.64 -54.91
N THR A 163 -9.08 -24.28 -53.70
CA THR A 163 -7.96 -23.35 -53.46
C THR A 163 -6.60 -24.06 -53.35
N TYR A 164 -6.55 -25.20 -52.67
CA TYR A 164 -5.31 -25.89 -52.31
C TYR A 164 -5.05 -27.18 -53.10
N GLY A 165 -5.99 -27.61 -53.95
CA GLY A 165 -5.89 -28.84 -54.73
C GLY A 165 -6.44 -30.06 -54.00
N ALA A 166 -6.37 -31.23 -54.63
CA ALA A 166 -7.03 -32.46 -54.16
C ALA A 166 -6.54 -32.96 -52.77
N ASP A 167 -5.32 -32.59 -52.37
CA ASP A 167 -4.74 -32.97 -51.08
C ASP A 167 -5.12 -31.99 -49.95
N GLY A 168 -5.85 -30.91 -50.26
CA GLY A 168 -6.20 -29.86 -49.31
C GLY A 168 -5.00 -29.04 -48.85
N ILE A 169 -5.11 -28.39 -47.68
CA ILE A 169 -4.03 -27.59 -47.11
C ILE A 169 -2.94 -28.49 -46.51
N THR A 170 -1.73 -28.42 -47.05
CA THR A 170 -0.57 -29.22 -46.61
C THR A 170 0.59 -28.38 -46.10
N GLU A 171 0.52 -27.06 -46.29
CA GLU A 171 1.51 -26.08 -45.86
C GLU A 171 0.85 -24.88 -45.16
N TYR A 172 1.59 -24.19 -44.29
CA TYR A 172 1.08 -23.02 -43.59
C TYR A 172 0.81 -21.86 -44.55
N LYS A 173 -0.32 -21.18 -44.35
CA LYS A 173 -0.56 -19.87 -44.96
C LYS A 173 0.17 -18.81 -44.15
N LEU A 174 1.17 -18.18 -44.76
CA LEU A 174 1.99 -17.17 -44.09
C LEU A 174 1.41 -15.76 -44.26
N SER A 175 1.39 -15.00 -43.17
CA SER A 175 1.18 -13.56 -43.17
C SER A 175 2.45 -12.88 -42.66
N GLY A 176 3.08 -12.06 -43.51
CA GLY A 176 4.36 -11.42 -43.15
C GLY A 176 5.48 -12.43 -42.81
N GLY A 177 5.47 -13.61 -43.44
CA GLY A 177 6.45 -14.67 -43.20
C GLY A 177 6.20 -15.51 -41.94
N LYS A 178 5.03 -15.36 -41.30
CA LYS A 178 4.65 -16.12 -40.09
C LYS A 178 3.35 -16.89 -40.30
N ALA A 179 3.29 -18.11 -39.77
CA ALA A 179 2.02 -18.82 -39.61
C ALA A 179 1.28 -18.20 -38.42
N LEU A 180 0.05 -17.75 -38.64
CA LEU A 180 -0.75 -17.12 -37.59
C LEU A 180 -1.54 -18.19 -36.85
N ILE A 181 -1.63 -18.06 -35.52
CA ILE A 181 -2.51 -18.85 -34.66
C ILE A 181 -3.82 -18.09 -34.43
N SER A 182 -4.89 -18.82 -34.14
CA SER A 182 -6.23 -18.28 -33.92
C SER A 182 -6.47 -17.94 -32.44
N ASP A 183 -7.73 -17.62 -32.12
CA ASP A 183 -8.23 -17.52 -30.75
C ASP A 183 -8.24 -18.87 -30.02
N ASP A 184 -8.26 -20.03 -30.68
CA ASP A 184 -8.21 -21.34 -30.03
C ASP A 184 -6.89 -21.58 -29.27
N THR A 185 -5.74 -21.27 -29.89
CA THR A 185 -4.45 -21.33 -29.21
C THR A 185 -4.38 -20.29 -28.08
N GLN A 186 -4.93 -19.09 -28.30
CA GLN A 186 -4.95 -18.05 -27.26
C GLN A 186 -5.78 -18.50 -26.05
N MET A 187 -6.99 -19.03 -26.25
CA MET A 187 -7.84 -19.56 -25.20
C MET A 187 -7.18 -20.72 -24.45
N SER A 188 -6.47 -21.60 -25.15
CA SER A 188 -5.71 -22.69 -24.52
C SER A 188 -4.60 -22.17 -23.61
N LEU A 189 -3.85 -21.15 -24.07
CA LEU A 189 -2.82 -20.48 -23.26
C LEU A 189 -3.43 -19.71 -22.07
N PHE A 190 -4.53 -19.01 -22.27
CA PHE A 190 -5.24 -18.31 -21.19
C PHE A 190 -5.77 -19.29 -20.15
N THR A 191 -6.26 -20.45 -20.57
CA THR A 191 -6.73 -21.51 -19.67
C THR A 191 -5.58 -22.09 -18.85
N ALA A 192 -4.47 -22.45 -19.50
CA ALA A 192 -3.27 -22.93 -18.82
C ALA A 192 -2.73 -21.90 -17.82
N ASN A 193 -2.67 -20.63 -18.22
CA ASN A 193 -2.29 -19.54 -17.33
C ASN A 193 -3.28 -19.38 -16.17
N GLY A 194 -4.59 -19.48 -16.43
CA GLY A 194 -5.63 -19.43 -15.41
C GLY A 194 -5.50 -20.55 -14.37
N ILE A 195 -5.21 -21.77 -14.80
CA ILE A 195 -4.94 -22.91 -13.91
C ILE A 195 -3.67 -22.65 -13.09
N LEU A 196 -2.58 -22.24 -13.72
CA LEU A 196 -1.33 -21.91 -13.02
C LEU A 196 -1.53 -20.81 -11.98
N VAL A 197 -2.23 -19.75 -12.35
CA VAL A 197 -2.57 -18.65 -11.45
C VAL A 197 -3.47 -19.14 -10.31
N GLY A 198 -4.45 -20.00 -10.59
CA GLY A 198 -5.33 -20.58 -9.57
C GLY A 198 -4.59 -21.48 -8.57
N GLU A 199 -3.66 -22.30 -9.05
CA GLU A 199 -2.83 -23.16 -8.19
C GLU A 199 -1.80 -22.35 -7.39
N THR A 200 -1.13 -21.39 -8.02
CA THR A 200 -0.04 -20.64 -7.37
C THR A 200 -0.55 -19.53 -6.46
N ARG A 201 -1.72 -18.94 -6.68
CA ARG A 201 -2.17 -17.79 -5.87
C ARG A 201 -2.38 -18.09 -4.39
N ILE A 202 -2.87 -19.28 -4.05
CA ILE A 202 -3.01 -19.67 -2.63
C ILE A 202 -1.62 -19.87 -2.00
N ASP A 203 -0.65 -20.34 -2.79
CA ASP A 203 0.75 -20.47 -2.39
C ASP A 203 1.43 -19.09 -2.26
N LEU A 204 1.07 -18.10 -3.07
CA LEU A 204 1.57 -16.72 -2.93
C LEU A 204 1.05 -16.08 -1.64
N LEU A 205 -0.23 -16.28 -1.31
CA LEU A 205 -0.85 -15.75 -0.09
C LEU A 205 -0.21 -16.32 1.19
N TYR A 206 0.06 -17.63 1.22
CA TYR A 206 0.56 -18.31 2.42
C TYR A 206 2.06 -18.62 2.41
N GLY A 207 2.72 -18.46 1.27
CA GLY A 207 4.16 -18.61 1.09
C GLY A 207 4.95 -17.40 1.57
N THR A 208 6.25 -17.39 1.30
CA THR A 208 7.20 -16.38 1.80
C THR A 208 6.96 -14.97 1.28
N GLU A 209 6.21 -14.80 0.19
CA GLU A 209 5.94 -13.50 -0.42
C GLU A 209 4.97 -12.64 0.39
N HIS A 210 3.93 -13.26 0.97
CA HIS A 210 2.89 -12.55 1.74
C HIS A 210 2.75 -13.08 3.16
N TYR A 211 2.94 -14.38 3.37
CA TYR A 211 2.92 -15.07 4.66
C TYR A 211 1.68 -14.81 5.51
N GLU A 212 0.48 -14.78 4.91
CA GLU A 212 -0.77 -14.43 5.61
C GLU A 212 -1.19 -15.43 6.72
N LEU A 213 -0.53 -16.60 6.81
CA LEU A 213 -0.71 -17.57 7.90
C LEU A 213 -0.36 -17.00 9.28
N PHE A 214 0.42 -15.91 9.36
CA PHE A 214 0.79 -15.31 10.66
C PHE A 214 -0.44 -14.96 11.53
N LYS A 215 -1.58 -14.61 10.92
CA LYS A 215 -2.82 -14.30 11.66
C LYS A 215 -3.37 -15.53 12.37
N TRP A 216 -3.36 -16.66 11.66
CA TRP A 216 -3.82 -17.96 12.15
C TRP A 216 -2.94 -18.46 13.30
N GLU A 217 -1.62 -18.26 13.17
CA GLU A 217 -0.65 -18.54 14.23
C GLU A 217 -0.82 -17.63 15.45
N ALA A 218 -1.11 -16.34 15.22
CA ALA A 218 -1.36 -15.37 16.29
C ALA A 218 -2.64 -15.71 17.07
N ILE A 219 -3.73 -16.07 16.39
CA ILE A 219 -4.94 -16.55 17.07
C ILE A 219 -4.63 -17.83 17.86
N LYS A 220 -3.91 -18.79 17.29
CA LYS A 220 -3.55 -20.02 18.03
C LYS A 220 -2.78 -19.70 19.30
N THR A 221 -1.76 -18.87 19.18
CA THR A 221 -0.92 -18.45 20.31
C THR A 221 -1.75 -17.76 21.38
N TRP A 222 -2.64 -16.85 20.99
CA TRP A 222 -3.57 -16.24 21.92
C TRP A 222 -4.45 -17.29 22.61
N ARG A 223 -5.08 -18.19 21.86
CA ARG A 223 -5.98 -19.22 22.42
C ARG A 223 -5.24 -20.15 23.40
N ASP A 224 -4.06 -20.61 23.02
CA ASP A 224 -3.26 -21.54 23.82
C ASP A 224 -2.72 -20.89 25.10
N GLU A 225 -2.37 -19.61 25.09
CA GLU A 225 -1.81 -18.92 26.27
C GLU A 225 -2.89 -18.22 27.10
N TRP A 226 -3.84 -17.54 26.47
CA TRP A 226 -4.89 -16.76 27.14
C TRP A 226 -5.92 -17.61 27.85
N PHE A 227 -6.12 -18.87 27.48
CA PHE A 227 -7.10 -19.76 28.15
C PHE A 227 -6.47 -20.81 29.06
N LYS A 228 -5.15 -20.74 29.30
CA LYS A 228 -4.51 -21.53 30.37
C LYS A 228 -5.13 -21.21 31.73
N PRO A 229 -5.08 -22.16 32.69
CA PRO A 229 -5.50 -21.92 34.07
C PRO A 229 -4.86 -20.66 34.65
N ALA A 230 -5.59 -19.94 35.52
CA ALA A 230 -5.17 -18.62 36.01
C ALA A 230 -3.81 -18.66 36.74
N GLU A 231 -3.47 -19.80 37.34
CA GLU A 231 -2.23 -20.06 38.07
C GLU A 231 -1.01 -20.22 37.15
N SER A 232 -1.23 -20.34 35.84
CA SER A 232 -0.16 -20.50 34.85
C SER A 232 0.66 -19.23 34.64
N PHE A 233 0.14 -18.08 35.07
CA PHE A 233 0.81 -16.79 34.96
C PHE A 233 0.75 -16.02 36.29
N PRO A 234 1.86 -15.43 36.73
CA PRO A 234 1.92 -14.56 37.90
C PRO A 234 1.02 -13.32 37.84
N SER A 235 0.67 -12.84 36.64
CA SER A 235 -0.10 -11.62 36.44
C SER A 235 -0.79 -11.56 35.08
N PHE A 236 -1.78 -10.65 34.95
CA PHE A 236 -2.39 -10.32 33.66
C PHE A 236 -1.35 -9.86 32.64
N GLY A 237 -0.40 -9.01 33.01
CA GLY A 237 0.62 -8.49 32.11
C GLY A 237 1.51 -9.57 31.50
N GLU A 238 1.87 -10.59 32.30
CA GLU A 238 2.63 -11.75 31.80
C GLU A 238 1.78 -12.64 30.89
N ARG A 239 0.53 -12.93 31.28
CA ARG A 239 -0.41 -13.68 30.42
C ARG A 239 -0.63 -12.99 29.09
N PHE A 240 -0.89 -11.68 29.10
CA PHE A 240 -1.08 -10.87 27.91
C PHE A 240 0.18 -10.84 27.04
N SER A 241 1.35 -10.72 27.66
CA SER A 241 2.63 -10.73 26.94
C SER A 241 2.92 -12.08 26.29
N ALA A 242 2.54 -13.19 26.93
CA ALA A 242 2.63 -14.52 26.33
C ALA A 242 1.63 -14.70 25.18
N ALA A 243 0.37 -14.33 25.39
CA ALA A 243 -0.72 -14.48 24.42
C ALA A 243 -0.57 -13.59 23.18
N ARG A 244 0.00 -12.39 23.31
CA ARG A 244 0.19 -11.46 22.18
C ARG A 244 1.40 -11.77 21.28
N LYS A 245 2.14 -12.85 21.52
CA LYS A 245 3.29 -13.20 20.65
C LYS A 245 2.77 -13.42 19.22
N GLY A 246 3.47 -12.84 18.25
CA GLY A 246 3.03 -12.83 16.84
C GLY A 246 1.95 -11.79 16.49
N LEU A 247 1.22 -11.26 17.48
CA LEU A 247 0.14 -10.28 17.27
C LEU A 247 0.62 -8.94 16.73
N GLY A 248 1.88 -8.58 16.99
CA GLY A 248 2.46 -7.31 16.53
C GLY A 248 2.38 -7.13 15.00
N TRP A 249 2.44 -8.22 14.23
CA TRP A 249 2.27 -8.17 12.77
C TRP A 249 0.83 -7.91 12.34
N PHE A 250 -0.14 -8.27 13.19
CA PHE A 250 -1.56 -8.12 12.90
C PHE A 250 -2.10 -6.75 13.32
N MET A 251 -1.61 -6.23 14.44
CA MET A 251 -2.21 -5.08 15.12
C MET A 251 -1.28 -3.85 15.15
N ASP A 252 0.02 -4.07 15.36
CA ASP A 252 0.98 -2.97 15.47
C ASP A 252 1.54 -2.63 14.08
N ASN A 253 2.01 -1.40 13.89
CA ASN A 253 2.72 -0.99 12.70
C ASN A 253 3.87 -0.03 13.06
N SER A 254 4.56 0.53 12.06
CA SER A 254 5.71 1.41 12.30
C SER A 254 5.38 2.73 13.02
N ARG A 255 4.10 3.04 13.22
CA ARG A 255 3.60 4.28 13.83
C ARG A 255 2.70 4.05 15.05
N MET A 256 1.99 2.92 15.07
CA MET A 256 1.03 2.55 16.10
C MET A 256 1.48 1.27 16.80
N HIS A 257 1.50 1.28 18.13
CA HIS A 257 1.90 0.16 18.99
C HIS A 257 0.85 -0.14 20.08
N PRO A 258 -0.43 -0.35 19.71
CA PRO A 258 -1.51 -0.63 20.67
C PRO A 258 -1.20 -1.83 21.57
N SER A 259 -0.63 -2.92 21.04
CA SER A 259 -0.35 -4.12 21.86
C SER A 259 0.70 -3.85 22.94
N THR A 260 1.69 -3.01 22.62
CA THR A 260 2.71 -2.55 23.58
C THR A 260 2.11 -1.57 24.58
N GLY A 261 1.18 -0.73 24.13
CA GLY A 261 0.42 0.19 24.96
C GLY A 261 -0.26 -0.53 26.11
N VAL A 262 -0.94 -1.66 25.86
CA VAL A 262 -1.63 -2.43 26.91
C VAL A 262 -0.70 -2.80 28.06
N VAL A 263 0.49 -3.34 27.75
CA VAL A 263 1.48 -3.71 28.77
C VAL A 263 1.95 -2.48 29.54
N LYS A 264 2.21 -1.36 28.85
CA LYS A 264 2.70 -0.13 29.47
C LYS A 264 1.68 0.60 30.33
N LEU A 265 0.41 0.59 29.94
CA LEU A 265 -0.66 1.12 30.78
C LEU A 265 -0.96 0.20 31.96
N TRP A 266 -0.87 -1.13 31.77
CA TRP A 266 -1.03 -2.09 32.85
C TRP A 266 0.07 -1.94 33.92
N GLU A 267 1.32 -1.67 33.53
CA GLU A 267 2.41 -1.34 34.47
C GLU A 267 2.12 -0.09 35.33
N LYS A 268 1.19 0.79 34.92
CA LYS A 268 0.82 2.03 35.63
C LYS A 268 -0.46 1.90 36.45
N GLU A 269 -1.50 1.29 35.89
CA GLU A 269 -2.78 1.03 36.56
C GLU A 269 -3.28 -0.38 36.22
N PRO A 270 -2.75 -1.43 36.88
CA PRO A 270 -3.10 -2.82 36.60
C PRO A 270 -4.61 -3.10 36.69
N GLU A 271 -5.23 -2.71 37.80
CA GLU A 271 -6.65 -2.97 38.07
C GLU A 271 -7.57 -2.34 37.02
N THR A 272 -7.28 -1.10 36.59
CA THR A 272 -8.06 -0.39 35.56
C THR A 272 -7.97 -1.12 34.22
N VAL A 273 -6.76 -1.52 33.80
CA VAL A 273 -6.59 -2.24 32.51
C VAL A 273 -7.26 -3.61 32.56
N GLU A 274 -7.09 -4.35 33.65
CA GLU A 274 -7.69 -5.68 33.82
C GLU A 274 -9.22 -5.61 33.79
N LYS A 275 -9.80 -4.61 34.47
CA LYS A 275 -11.24 -4.36 34.44
C LYS A 275 -11.73 -4.03 33.02
N LEU A 276 -11.03 -3.16 32.30
CA LEU A 276 -11.38 -2.82 30.92
C LEU A 276 -11.40 -4.06 30.02
N PHE A 277 -10.40 -4.95 30.12
CA PHE A 277 -10.39 -6.16 29.32
C PHE A 277 -11.46 -7.17 29.76
N ASN A 278 -11.55 -7.48 31.06
CA ASN A 278 -12.39 -8.58 31.54
C ASN A 278 -13.87 -8.22 31.67
N GLU A 279 -14.17 -7.01 32.15
CA GLU A 279 -15.54 -6.58 32.47
C GLU A 279 -16.18 -5.71 31.38
N VAL A 280 -15.39 -5.11 30.49
CA VAL A 280 -15.90 -4.30 29.38
C VAL A 280 -15.74 -5.03 28.06
N LEU A 281 -14.50 -5.24 27.61
CA LEU A 281 -14.25 -5.77 26.26
C LEU A 281 -14.66 -7.23 26.10
N PHE A 282 -14.32 -8.09 27.05
CA PHE A 282 -14.61 -9.53 27.00
C PHE A 282 -15.87 -9.93 27.76
N ALA A 283 -16.68 -8.96 28.19
CA ALA A 283 -17.96 -9.26 28.82
C ALA A 283 -18.89 -9.96 27.82
N LYS A 284 -19.36 -11.17 28.20
CA LYS A 284 -20.14 -12.04 27.32
C LYS A 284 -21.39 -11.34 26.79
N THR A 285 -21.48 -11.25 25.47
CA THR A 285 -22.68 -10.81 24.76
C THR A 285 -22.79 -11.60 23.45
N ARG A 286 -24.02 -11.83 23.00
CA ARG A 286 -24.35 -12.31 21.64
C ARG A 286 -25.13 -11.27 20.84
N ASP A 287 -25.33 -10.09 21.42
CA ASP A 287 -26.00 -8.96 20.80
C ASP A 287 -24.94 -8.01 20.24
N VAL A 288 -24.94 -7.85 18.91
CA VAL A 288 -23.94 -7.06 18.18
C VAL A 288 -24.00 -5.57 18.53
N ASN A 289 -25.18 -5.04 18.85
CA ASN A 289 -25.32 -3.64 19.26
C ASN A 289 -24.72 -3.41 20.65
N LYS A 290 -24.91 -4.36 21.57
CA LYS A 290 -24.24 -4.33 22.88
C LYS A 290 -22.73 -4.49 22.73
N LEU A 291 -22.28 -5.34 21.82
CA LEU A 291 -20.85 -5.52 21.52
C LEU A 291 -20.23 -4.22 21.00
N GLN A 292 -20.88 -3.52 20.06
CA GLN A 292 -20.40 -2.22 19.58
C GLN A 292 -20.28 -1.20 20.73
N ASN A 293 -21.26 -1.15 21.63
CA ASN A 293 -21.18 -0.27 22.81
C ASN A 293 -20.02 -0.64 23.73
N GLN A 294 -19.72 -1.93 23.93
CA GLN A 294 -18.54 -2.38 24.67
C GLN A 294 -17.24 -1.95 23.98
N MET A 295 -17.15 -2.06 22.65
CA MET A 295 -16.00 -1.60 21.88
C MET A 295 -15.78 -0.10 22.04
N ASP A 296 -16.83 0.70 21.85
CA ASP A 296 -16.74 2.16 21.93
C ASP A 296 -16.40 2.60 23.37
N THR A 297 -17.01 1.98 24.39
CA THR A 297 -16.71 2.25 25.81
C THR A 297 -15.25 1.93 26.13
N PHE A 298 -14.75 0.77 25.69
CA PHE A 298 -13.35 0.39 25.90
C PHE A 298 -12.41 1.41 25.26
N ILE A 299 -12.65 1.82 24.01
CA ILE A 299 -11.80 2.79 23.30
C ILE A 299 -11.76 4.13 24.04
N GLU A 300 -12.91 4.62 24.50
CA GLU A 300 -13.02 5.90 25.22
C GLU A 300 -12.32 5.85 26.58
N GLU A 301 -12.62 4.85 27.42
CA GLU A 301 -12.03 4.73 28.75
C GLU A 301 -10.53 4.45 28.69
N TYR A 302 -10.09 3.62 27.74
CA TYR A 302 -8.67 3.37 27.52
C TYR A 302 -7.93 4.63 27.04
N GLU A 303 -8.53 5.44 26.16
CA GLU A 303 -7.92 6.70 25.72
C GLU A 303 -7.76 7.69 26.88
N LEU A 304 -8.74 7.77 27.80
CA LEU A 304 -8.61 8.58 29.02
C LEU A 304 -7.44 8.08 29.90
N LEU A 305 -7.28 6.77 30.03
CA LEU A 305 -6.16 6.17 30.76
C LEU A 305 -4.82 6.48 30.09
N ARG A 306 -4.75 6.37 28.75
CA ARG A 306 -3.55 6.71 27.96
C ARG A 306 -3.19 8.18 28.11
N GLN A 307 -4.16 9.10 28.06
CA GLN A 307 -3.91 10.53 28.24
C GLN A 307 -3.38 10.87 29.63
N ARG A 308 -3.84 10.15 30.66
CA ARG A 308 -3.38 10.34 32.04
C ARG A 308 -1.90 9.95 32.23
N HIS A 309 -1.49 8.80 31.69
CA HIS A 309 -0.14 8.25 31.95
C HIS A 309 0.87 8.52 30.83
N PHE A 310 0.41 8.65 29.60
CA PHE A 310 1.22 8.80 28.40
C PHE A 310 0.67 9.86 27.43
N PRO A 311 0.40 11.10 27.86
CA PRO A 311 -0.29 12.12 27.05
C PRO A 311 0.38 12.37 25.69
N GLY A 312 1.72 12.40 25.66
CA GLY A 312 2.50 12.62 24.43
C GLY A 312 2.71 11.38 23.56
N ASN A 313 2.34 10.18 24.02
CA ASN A 313 2.54 8.95 23.26
C ASN A 313 1.22 8.45 22.66
N TRP A 314 0.91 8.96 21.46
CA TRP A 314 -0.29 8.61 20.70
C TRP A 314 -0.24 7.19 20.10
N SER A 315 0.95 6.59 20.00
CA SER A 315 1.11 5.26 19.38
C SER A 315 0.42 4.15 20.18
N TYR A 316 0.12 4.36 21.47
CA TYR A 316 -0.58 3.39 22.33
C TYR A 316 -2.10 3.41 22.18
N LYS A 317 -2.65 4.25 21.31
CA LYS A 317 -4.09 4.39 21.14
C LYS A 317 -4.70 3.17 20.44
N HIS A 318 -5.90 2.78 20.88
CA HIS A 318 -6.72 1.79 20.20
C HIS A 318 -7.73 2.40 19.23
N ASP A 319 -8.09 1.59 18.24
CA ASP A 319 -9.12 1.84 17.23
C ASP A 319 -9.98 0.59 17.06
N ARG A 320 -11.05 0.68 16.25
CA ARG A 320 -11.95 -0.46 16.05
C ARG A 320 -11.27 -1.68 15.43
N HIS A 321 -10.19 -1.48 14.67
CA HIS A 321 -9.42 -2.59 14.13
C HIS A 321 -8.73 -3.38 15.23
N SER A 322 -7.90 -2.72 16.05
CA SER A 322 -7.22 -3.36 17.18
C SER A 322 -8.19 -3.98 18.19
N ILE A 323 -9.34 -3.35 18.46
CA ILE A 323 -10.35 -3.92 19.35
C ILE A 323 -11.03 -5.15 18.75
N SER A 324 -11.39 -5.13 17.46
CA SER A 324 -11.98 -6.29 16.80
C SER A 324 -11.04 -7.50 16.75
N ILE A 325 -9.72 -7.29 16.67
CA ILE A 325 -8.72 -8.36 16.74
C ILE A 325 -8.76 -9.03 18.12
N PHE A 326 -8.77 -8.27 19.22
CA PHE A 326 -8.88 -8.86 20.56
C PHE A 326 -10.17 -9.66 20.75
N LEU A 327 -11.29 -9.16 20.23
CA LEU A 327 -12.57 -9.87 20.27
C LEU A 327 -12.52 -11.18 19.47
N ALA A 328 -12.01 -11.15 18.23
CA ALA A 328 -11.85 -12.33 17.38
C ALA A 328 -10.91 -13.37 17.98
N MET A 329 -9.83 -12.97 18.65
CA MET A 329 -8.95 -13.94 19.31
C MET A 329 -9.57 -14.54 20.58
N ASN A 330 -10.36 -13.75 21.31
CA ASN A 330 -11.00 -14.20 22.55
C ASN A 330 -12.20 -15.13 22.25
N ASP A 331 -12.99 -14.84 21.22
CA ASP A 331 -14.14 -15.64 20.81
C ASP A 331 -14.30 -15.62 19.27
N PRO A 332 -13.47 -16.41 18.56
CA PRO A 332 -13.40 -16.42 17.10
C PRO A 332 -14.70 -16.90 16.45
N ASP A 333 -15.42 -17.81 17.11
CA ASP A 333 -16.68 -18.38 16.61
C ASP A 333 -17.83 -17.36 16.48
N PHE A 334 -17.64 -16.15 17.03
CA PHE A 334 -18.65 -15.09 17.00
C PHE A 334 -18.15 -13.76 16.44
N ASN A 335 -16.87 -13.43 16.64
CA ASN A 335 -16.37 -12.11 16.32
C ASN A 335 -15.56 -12.09 15.03
N TYR A 336 -15.87 -11.14 14.16
CA TYR A 336 -15.09 -10.84 12.96
C TYR A 336 -14.04 -9.75 13.22
N VAL A 337 -12.87 -9.89 12.61
CA VAL A 337 -11.85 -8.84 12.58
C VAL A 337 -12.27 -7.76 11.59
N PHE A 338 -12.30 -6.50 12.00
CA PHE A 338 -12.70 -5.37 11.17
C PHE A 338 -11.49 -4.53 10.74
N LYS A 339 -11.41 -4.14 9.47
CA LYS A 339 -10.48 -3.10 9.01
C LYS A 339 -11.17 -2.19 8.00
N SER A 340 -11.16 -0.88 8.28
CA SER A 340 -12.09 0.06 7.63
C SER A 340 -11.95 0.12 6.11
N SER A 341 -10.74 0.33 5.58
CA SER A 341 -10.51 0.46 4.15
C SER A 341 -10.95 -0.77 3.37
N GLU A 342 -10.58 -1.95 3.87
CA GLU A 342 -10.81 -3.25 3.27
C GLU A 342 -12.29 -3.61 3.32
N ALA A 343 -12.96 -3.39 4.46
CA ALA A 343 -14.39 -3.63 4.60
C ALA A 343 -15.22 -2.74 3.66
N HIS A 344 -14.86 -1.45 3.53
CA HIS A 344 -15.56 -0.54 2.61
C HIS A 344 -15.28 -0.88 1.14
N ALA A 345 -14.07 -1.30 0.81
CA ALA A 345 -13.75 -1.79 -0.54
C ALA A 345 -14.57 -3.02 -0.86
N MET A 346 -14.60 -4.01 0.04
CA MET A 346 -15.40 -5.23 -0.15
C MET A 346 -16.88 -4.90 -0.33
N ALA A 347 -17.49 -4.13 0.58
CA ALA A 347 -18.89 -3.72 0.47
C ALA A 347 -19.23 -3.03 -0.86
N LYS A 348 -18.29 -2.23 -1.40
CA LYS A 348 -18.44 -1.56 -2.69
C LYS A 348 -18.43 -2.56 -3.84
N TYR A 349 -17.48 -3.49 -3.87
CA TYR A 349 -17.31 -4.42 -5.00
C TYR A 349 -18.31 -5.58 -4.96
N THR A 350 -18.89 -5.91 -3.80
CA THR A 350 -19.94 -6.93 -3.66
C THR A 350 -21.36 -6.38 -3.77
N ASP A 351 -21.51 -5.07 -4.02
CA ASP A 351 -22.81 -4.38 -3.99
C ASP A 351 -23.62 -4.65 -2.71
N PHE A 352 -22.95 -4.61 -1.56
CA PHE A 352 -23.56 -5.02 -0.29
C PHE A 352 -24.81 -4.20 0.10
N GLY A 353 -24.97 -2.99 -0.45
CA GLY A 353 -26.18 -2.17 -0.30
C GLY A 353 -26.40 -1.50 1.06
N PHE A 354 -25.74 -1.97 2.12
CA PHE A 354 -25.78 -1.34 3.46
C PHE A 354 -24.52 -0.53 3.75
N ALA A 355 -24.70 0.63 4.41
CA ALA A 355 -23.57 1.45 4.82
C ALA A 355 -22.93 0.89 6.09
N ILE A 356 -21.65 0.52 6.01
CA ILE A 356 -20.84 0.20 7.19
C ILE A 356 -20.60 1.44 8.05
N GLY A 357 -20.44 2.60 7.40
CA GLY A 357 -20.26 3.88 8.07
C GLY A 357 -18.87 4.08 8.67
N ALA A 358 -18.65 5.28 9.22
CA ALA A 358 -17.38 5.68 9.82
C ALA A 358 -17.60 6.59 11.03
N GLY A 359 -16.62 6.65 11.94
CA GLY A 359 -16.72 7.48 13.16
C GLY A 359 -17.98 7.14 13.97
N GLY A 360 -18.79 8.14 14.29
CA GLY A 360 -20.07 7.95 15.01
C GLY A 360 -21.21 7.35 14.18
N SER A 361 -21.05 7.20 12.86
CA SER A 361 -22.03 6.54 11.98
C SER A 361 -21.72 5.06 11.71
N PHE A 362 -20.67 4.53 12.35
CA PHE A 362 -20.25 3.14 12.17
C PHE A 362 -21.30 2.16 12.68
N SER A 363 -21.53 1.09 11.91
CA SER A 363 -22.44 -0.02 12.23
C SER A 363 -21.68 -1.34 12.17
N LEU A 364 -21.39 -1.89 13.34
CA LEU A 364 -20.84 -3.24 13.51
C LEU A 364 -21.81 -4.29 13.00
N GLU A 365 -23.12 -4.08 13.19
CA GLU A 365 -24.17 -4.94 12.68
C GLU A 365 -24.12 -5.08 11.16
N ASN A 366 -24.01 -3.97 10.42
CA ASN A 366 -23.88 -4.02 8.97
C ASN A 366 -22.57 -4.66 8.54
N TYR A 367 -21.48 -4.45 9.27
CA TYR A 367 -20.21 -5.12 8.98
C TYR A 367 -20.30 -6.64 9.19
N TYR A 368 -20.92 -7.10 10.28
CA TYR A 368 -21.08 -8.54 10.56
C TYR A 368 -21.96 -9.21 9.51
N ARG A 369 -23.04 -8.53 9.08
CA ARG A 369 -23.86 -9.00 7.95
C ARG A 369 -23.04 -9.18 6.66
N LEU A 370 -22.15 -8.25 6.32
CA LEU A 370 -21.26 -8.41 5.16
C LEU A 370 -20.38 -9.65 5.31
N CYS A 371 -19.81 -9.85 6.50
CA CYS A 371 -18.98 -11.02 6.75
C CYS A 371 -19.78 -12.33 6.69
N ASP A 372 -21.01 -12.35 7.21
CA ASP A 372 -21.89 -13.52 7.16
C ASP A 372 -22.23 -13.92 5.71
N GLU A 373 -22.48 -12.95 4.83
CA GLU A 373 -22.67 -13.19 3.38
C GLU A 373 -21.41 -13.79 2.74
N ILE A 374 -20.22 -13.28 3.11
CA ILE A 374 -18.93 -13.82 2.63
C ILE A 374 -18.72 -15.25 3.13
N VAL A 375 -19.00 -15.52 4.41
CA VAL A 375 -18.92 -16.87 5.00
C VAL A 375 -19.90 -17.81 4.30
N GLY A 376 -21.11 -17.35 4.01
CA GLY A 376 -22.11 -18.07 3.21
C GLY A 376 -21.55 -18.48 1.85
N ALA A 377 -21.00 -17.52 1.11
CA ALA A 377 -20.38 -17.78 -0.20
C ALA A 377 -19.17 -18.73 -0.09
N LEU A 378 -18.30 -18.58 0.91
CA LEU A 378 -17.17 -19.49 1.12
C LEU A 378 -17.62 -20.95 1.32
N LYS A 379 -18.73 -21.17 2.04
CA LYS A 379 -19.30 -22.51 2.25
C LYS A 379 -19.81 -23.17 0.97
N GLU A 380 -20.15 -22.40 -0.05
CA GLU A 380 -20.55 -22.92 -1.37
C GLU A 380 -19.35 -23.41 -2.20
N HIS A 381 -18.11 -23.16 -1.74
CA HIS A 381 -16.87 -23.50 -2.43
C HIS A 381 -16.00 -24.51 -1.63
N PRO A 382 -16.43 -25.78 -1.48
CA PRO A 382 -15.74 -26.76 -0.64
C PRO A 382 -14.31 -27.08 -1.10
N THR A 383 -14.03 -27.04 -2.40
CA THR A 383 -12.67 -27.25 -2.94
C THR A 383 -11.71 -26.12 -2.59
N LEU A 384 -12.20 -24.88 -2.48
CA LEU A 384 -11.41 -23.75 -2.00
C LEU A 384 -11.09 -23.91 -0.50
N LEU A 385 -12.09 -24.32 0.28
CA LEU A 385 -11.92 -24.58 1.70
C LEU A 385 -10.92 -25.71 1.96
N GLU A 386 -11.01 -26.82 1.23
CA GLU A 386 -10.05 -27.93 1.30
C GLU A 386 -8.62 -27.43 1.06
N LYS A 387 -8.38 -26.72 -0.06
CA LYS A 387 -7.07 -26.14 -0.36
C LYS A 387 -6.57 -25.19 0.72
N HIS A 388 -7.44 -24.36 1.28
CA HIS A 388 -7.07 -23.46 2.37
C HIS A 388 -6.68 -24.24 3.63
N PHE A 389 -7.52 -25.17 4.08
CA PHE A 389 -7.29 -25.93 5.30
C PHE A 389 -6.10 -26.89 5.21
N ASP A 390 -5.73 -27.34 4.02
CA ASP A 390 -4.52 -28.13 3.75
C ASP A 390 -3.23 -27.33 3.98
N LYS A 391 -3.28 -26.00 3.94
CA LYS A 391 -2.13 -25.13 4.22
C LYS A 391 -1.96 -24.84 5.71
N LEU A 392 -2.99 -25.06 6.52
CA LEU A 392 -2.89 -24.85 7.96
C LEU A 392 -2.03 -25.94 8.59
N THR A 393 -1.05 -25.52 9.39
CA THR A 393 -0.20 -26.42 10.17
C THR A 393 -0.71 -26.58 11.60
N ASP A 394 -0.06 -27.42 12.38
CA ASP A 394 -0.30 -27.55 13.82
C ASP A 394 -0.10 -26.24 14.60
N LYS A 395 0.64 -25.27 14.03
CA LYS A 395 0.83 -23.93 14.58
C LYS A 395 -0.32 -22.96 14.30
N CYS A 396 -1.29 -23.34 13.46
CA CYS A 396 -2.40 -22.48 13.07
C CYS A 396 -3.67 -22.82 13.87
N TYR A 397 -4.49 -21.81 14.17
CA TYR A 397 -5.81 -22.02 14.77
C TYR A 397 -6.76 -22.55 13.69
N ARG A 398 -7.43 -23.68 13.91
CA ARG A 398 -8.38 -24.21 12.93
C ARG A 398 -9.76 -23.58 13.16
N ASP A 399 -10.01 -22.48 12.46
CA ASP A 399 -11.28 -21.74 12.54
C ASP A 399 -12.39 -22.42 11.72
N GLU A 400 -13.29 -23.14 12.38
CA GLU A 400 -14.45 -23.79 11.74
C GLU A 400 -15.56 -22.80 11.38
N SER A 401 -15.58 -21.62 12.02
CA SER A 401 -16.58 -20.58 11.75
C SER A 401 -16.32 -19.83 10.43
N LEU A 402 -15.10 -19.94 9.90
CA LEU A 402 -14.58 -19.24 8.72
C LEU A 402 -14.48 -17.72 8.89
N HIS A 403 -14.63 -17.18 10.10
CA HIS A 403 -14.58 -15.75 10.36
C HIS A 403 -13.21 -15.14 10.08
N LEU A 404 -12.13 -15.83 10.42
CA LEU A 404 -10.78 -15.40 10.08
C LEU A 404 -10.53 -15.51 8.57
N LEU A 405 -11.04 -16.56 7.91
CA LEU A 405 -10.92 -16.71 6.46
C LEU A 405 -11.70 -15.61 5.71
N ALA A 406 -12.87 -15.22 6.21
CA ALA A 406 -13.63 -14.10 5.67
C ALA A 406 -12.82 -12.79 5.78
N PHE A 407 -12.16 -12.55 6.91
CA PHE A 407 -11.25 -11.42 7.04
C PHE A 407 -10.06 -11.49 6.08
N ASP A 408 -9.44 -12.66 5.92
CA ASP A 408 -8.34 -12.86 4.96
C ASP A 408 -8.80 -12.55 3.54
N LEU A 409 -9.97 -13.02 3.12
CA LEU A 409 -10.52 -12.70 1.81
C LEU A 409 -10.68 -11.19 1.65
N ILE A 410 -11.33 -10.52 2.62
CA ILE A 410 -11.53 -9.07 2.62
C ILE A 410 -10.20 -8.32 2.51
N TYR A 411 -9.22 -8.73 3.31
CA TYR A 411 -7.90 -8.10 3.37
C TYR A 411 -7.09 -8.33 2.09
N CYS A 412 -6.99 -9.57 1.64
CA CYS A 412 -6.21 -9.97 0.47
C CYS A 412 -6.76 -9.34 -0.80
N CYS A 413 -8.09 -9.28 -0.96
CA CYS A 413 -8.70 -8.67 -2.13
C CYS A 413 -8.27 -7.22 -2.34
N ASN A 414 -8.21 -6.45 -1.24
CA ASN A 414 -7.76 -5.07 -1.28
C ASN A 414 -6.24 -4.94 -1.38
N THR A 415 -5.51 -5.66 -0.53
CA THR A 415 -4.05 -5.50 -0.37
C THR A 415 -3.27 -5.96 -1.59
N TYR A 416 -3.69 -7.06 -2.21
CA TYR A 416 -3.02 -7.64 -3.37
C TYR A 416 -3.69 -7.30 -4.70
N GLY A 417 -4.62 -6.33 -4.68
CA GLY A 417 -5.17 -5.74 -5.90
C GLY A 417 -6.08 -6.67 -6.70
N TYR A 418 -6.81 -7.60 -6.06
CA TYR A 418 -7.77 -8.46 -6.74
C TYR A 418 -8.96 -7.68 -7.33
N TYR A 419 -9.18 -6.43 -6.91
CA TYR A 419 -10.15 -5.54 -7.53
C TYR A 419 -9.67 -4.94 -8.86
N ARG A 420 -8.39 -5.07 -9.23
CA ARG A 420 -7.86 -4.47 -10.45
C ARG A 420 -8.54 -5.08 -11.67
N GLY A 421 -9.15 -4.22 -12.50
CA GLY A 421 -9.89 -4.63 -13.69
C GLY A 421 -11.35 -5.02 -13.43
N LEU A 422 -11.78 -5.07 -12.17
CA LEU A 422 -13.20 -5.19 -11.83
C LEU A 422 -13.87 -3.82 -11.90
N VAL A 423 -15.02 -3.76 -12.54
CA VAL A 423 -15.89 -2.59 -12.50
C VAL A 423 -16.76 -2.71 -11.27
N ALA A 424 -16.63 -1.78 -10.33
CA ALA A 424 -17.51 -1.74 -9.18
C ALA A 424 -18.95 -1.47 -9.66
N PRO A 425 -19.96 -2.21 -9.16
CA PRO A 425 -21.35 -1.94 -9.49
C PRO A 425 -21.72 -0.48 -9.17
N VAL A 426 -22.50 0.15 -10.06
CA VAL A 426 -22.89 1.57 -9.98
C VAL A 426 -23.82 1.84 -8.77
N THR A 427 -24.34 0.79 -8.14
CA THR A 427 -25.29 0.78 -7.04
C THR A 427 -24.66 1.12 -5.67
N GLY A 428 -23.78 2.11 -5.61
CA GLY A 428 -23.29 2.72 -4.37
C GLY A 428 -24.31 3.61 -3.63
N LYS A 429 -25.62 3.37 -3.74
CA LYS A 429 -26.65 4.14 -3.04
C LYS A 429 -27.43 3.25 -2.07
N THR A 430 -27.09 3.40 -0.79
CA THR A 430 -27.96 3.08 0.34
C THR A 430 -29.40 3.50 0.02
N ILE A 431 -30.33 2.55 0.10
CA ILE A 431 -31.74 2.72 -0.28
C ILE A 431 -32.36 3.91 0.47
N ARG A 432 -32.50 5.05 -0.21
CA ARG A 432 -33.67 5.93 -0.05
C ARG A 432 -34.50 5.77 -1.31
N LYS A 433 -35.61 5.02 -1.17
CA LYS A 433 -36.65 4.90 -2.20
C LYS A 433 -36.99 6.28 -2.74
N THR A 434 -36.56 6.58 -3.96
CA THR A 434 -37.21 7.59 -4.79
C THR A 434 -37.24 7.04 -6.21
N VAL A 435 -38.45 6.68 -6.64
CA VAL A 435 -38.75 6.25 -8.00
C VAL A 435 -38.24 7.31 -8.97
N LYS A 436 -37.38 6.93 -9.92
CA LYS A 436 -37.07 7.76 -11.08
C LYS A 436 -37.38 6.96 -12.33
N ASN A 437 -38.27 7.54 -13.14
CA ASN A 437 -38.72 7.03 -14.42
C ASN A 437 -37.52 6.70 -15.32
N GLU A 438 -37.57 5.53 -15.94
CA GLU A 438 -36.57 5.07 -16.92
C GLU A 438 -36.54 6.03 -18.12
N LEU A 439 -35.37 6.60 -18.38
CA LEU A 439 -35.08 7.39 -19.57
C LEU A 439 -34.82 6.45 -20.74
N THR A 440 -35.27 6.80 -21.94
CA THR A 440 -34.97 6.02 -23.15
C THR A 440 -33.46 6.04 -23.45
N PRO A 441 -32.92 5.07 -24.22
CA PRO A 441 -31.49 5.04 -24.59
C PRO A 441 -30.99 6.36 -25.21
N GLU A 442 -31.86 7.05 -25.95
CA GLU A 442 -31.57 8.34 -26.57
C GLU A 442 -31.48 9.50 -25.55
N GLN A 443 -32.31 9.45 -24.49
CA GLN A 443 -32.26 10.40 -23.39
C GLN A 443 -31.06 10.15 -22.46
N ALA A 444 -30.66 8.88 -22.28
CA ALA A 444 -29.45 8.52 -21.54
C ALA A 444 -28.18 8.98 -22.28
N ALA A 445 -28.10 8.77 -23.60
CA ALA A 445 -26.99 9.25 -24.42
C ALA A 445 -26.89 10.79 -24.40
N LYS A 446 -28.02 11.49 -24.43
CA LYS A 446 -28.06 12.94 -24.32
C LYS A 446 -27.59 13.44 -22.95
N ALA A 447 -28.02 12.79 -21.87
CA ALA A 447 -27.60 13.14 -20.51
C ALA A 447 -26.10 12.90 -20.29
N GLU A 448 -25.53 11.85 -20.89
CA GLU A 448 -24.10 11.57 -20.84
C GLU A 448 -23.29 12.61 -21.63
N ALA A 449 -23.75 12.97 -22.83
CA ALA A 449 -23.09 14.03 -23.62
C ALA A 449 -23.13 15.40 -22.91
N GLU A 450 -24.25 15.72 -22.23
CA GLU A 450 -24.38 16.92 -21.41
C GLU A 450 -23.45 16.90 -20.20
N ARG A 451 -23.26 15.73 -19.57
CA ARG A 451 -22.33 15.51 -18.46
C ARG A 451 -20.87 15.69 -18.90
N GLU A 452 -20.47 15.09 -20.01
CA GLU A 452 -19.12 15.24 -20.57
C GLU A 452 -18.83 16.69 -20.97
N ALA A 453 -19.79 17.36 -21.63
CA ALA A 453 -19.66 18.78 -21.97
C ALA A 453 -19.54 19.67 -20.72
N ARG A 454 -20.23 19.31 -19.62
CA ARG A 454 -20.11 20.01 -18.34
C ARG A 454 -18.73 19.84 -17.72
N ILE A 455 -18.16 18.63 -17.78
CA ILE A 455 -16.80 18.35 -17.30
C ILE A 455 -15.78 19.16 -18.09
N GLN A 456 -15.85 19.15 -19.43
CA GLN A 456 -14.93 19.91 -20.28
C GLN A 456 -14.96 21.42 -19.99
N ASN A 457 -16.16 21.99 -19.80
CA ASN A 457 -16.29 23.42 -19.44
C ASN A 457 -15.67 23.73 -18.07
N LEU A 458 -15.84 22.84 -17.09
CA LEU A 458 -15.26 22.99 -15.75
C LEU A 458 -13.73 22.84 -15.77
N GLU A 459 -13.19 21.93 -16.59
CA GLU A 459 -11.74 21.78 -16.80
C GLU A 459 -11.13 23.00 -17.50
N GLN A 460 -11.85 23.59 -18.46
CA GLN A 460 -11.43 24.84 -19.07
C GLN A 460 -11.43 26.00 -18.06
N GLU A 461 -12.51 26.16 -17.27
CA GLU A 461 -12.58 27.17 -16.22
C GLU A 461 -11.44 27.00 -15.19
N LEU A 462 -11.12 25.74 -14.83
CA LEU A 462 -10.01 25.43 -13.94
C LEU A 462 -8.66 25.92 -14.49
N SER A 463 -8.38 25.62 -15.77
CA SER A 463 -7.16 26.04 -16.46
C SER A 463 -7.03 27.58 -16.54
N GLU A 464 -8.12 28.27 -16.88
CA GLU A 464 -8.16 29.74 -16.93
C GLU A 464 -7.92 30.37 -15.55
N LEU A 465 -8.51 29.79 -14.49
CA LEU A 465 -8.32 30.25 -13.12
C LEU A 465 -6.89 30.02 -12.64
N GLU A 466 -6.30 28.86 -12.92
CA GLU A 466 -4.90 28.56 -12.59
C GLU A 466 -3.93 29.50 -13.32
N GLN A 467 -4.18 29.79 -14.60
CA GLN A 467 -3.40 30.75 -15.35
C GLN A 467 -3.55 32.18 -14.80
N SER A 468 -4.75 32.57 -14.37
CA SER A 468 -5.03 33.91 -13.83
C SER A 468 -4.30 34.24 -12.52
N ILE A 469 -3.77 33.21 -11.84
CA ILE A 469 -3.05 33.36 -10.57
C ILE A 469 -1.57 32.98 -10.63
N SER A 470 -1.10 32.52 -11.80
CA SER A 470 0.31 32.20 -12.06
C SER A 470 1.26 33.29 -11.55
N ASP A 471 0.91 34.56 -11.76
CA ASP A 471 1.74 35.71 -11.40
C ASP A 471 1.78 36.02 -9.89
N TYR A 472 0.89 35.41 -9.08
CA TYR A 472 0.78 35.65 -7.64
C TYR A 472 1.37 34.53 -6.77
N VAL A 473 1.62 33.34 -7.34
CA VAL A 473 2.10 32.15 -6.60
C VAL A 473 3.47 32.40 -5.94
N ASP A 474 4.28 33.29 -6.51
CA ASP A 474 5.63 33.60 -6.02
C ASP A 474 5.71 34.75 -5.00
N ILE A 475 4.57 35.36 -4.63
CA ILE A 475 4.55 36.47 -3.67
C ILE A 475 4.63 35.93 -2.24
N SER A 476 5.86 35.84 -1.73
CA SER A 476 6.13 35.52 -0.32
C SER A 476 6.09 36.78 0.54
N LEU A 477 5.20 36.77 1.53
CA LEU A 477 5.13 37.77 2.59
C LEU A 477 5.99 37.40 3.80
N ILE A 478 6.67 36.24 3.79
CA ILE A 478 7.50 35.79 4.91
C ILE A 478 8.67 36.77 5.10
N GLY A 479 8.84 37.26 6.33
CA GLY A 479 9.85 38.25 6.69
C GLY A 479 9.39 39.71 6.54
N VAL A 480 8.21 39.98 5.96
CA VAL A 480 7.66 41.34 5.83
C VAL A 480 7.19 41.87 7.19
N GLN A 481 7.48 43.14 7.48
CA GLN A 481 7.02 43.82 8.68
C GLN A 481 5.59 44.35 8.52
N VAL A 482 4.82 44.28 9.60
CA VAL A 482 3.45 44.79 9.68
C VAL A 482 3.23 45.54 10.98
N THR A 483 2.27 46.46 10.99
CA THR A 483 1.94 47.28 12.16
C THR A 483 0.54 46.98 12.68
N SER A 484 0.40 46.84 13.99
CA SER A 484 -0.88 46.66 14.67
C SER A 484 -1.05 47.70 15.77
N GLY A 485 -2.18 48.41 15.79
CA GLY A 485 -2.50 49.33 16.90
C GLY A 485 -2.62 48.63 18.26
N LYS A 486 -2.84 47.31 18.29
CA LYS A 486 -2.97 46.52 19.54
C LYS A 486 -1.67 45.84 19.97
N TYR A 487 -0.85 45.39 19.02
CA TYR A 487 0.31 44.54 19.30
C TYR A 487 1.66 45.17 18.91
N GLY A 488 1.65 46.38 18.36
CA GLY A 488 2.86 47.05 17.86
C GLY A 488 3.33 46.48 16.52
N THR A 489 4.63 46.60 16.24
CA THR A 489 5.26 46.08 15.01
C THR A 489 5.53 44.59 15.13
N GLY A 490 5.24 43.83 14.08
CA GLY A 490 5.51 42.39 14.01
C GLY A 490 6.03 41.96 12.64
N THR A 491 6.48 40.72 12.53
CA THR A 491 7.02 40.14 11.29
C THR A 491 6.21 38.91 10.89
N VAL A 492 5.87 38.77 9.62
CA VAL A 492 5.23 37.56 9.08
C VAL A 492 6.23 36.39 9.14
N VAL A 493 5.84 35.30 9.79
CA VAL A 493 6.70 34.11 10.00
C VAL A 493 6.20 32.88 9.26
N SER A 494 4.92 32.86 8.86
CA SER A 494 4.34 31.81 8.02
C SER A 494 3.24 32.36 7.12
N GLN A 495 3.05 31.72 5.97
CA GLN A 495 2.02 32.08 5.01
C GLN A 495 1.41 30.81 4.39
N ASP A 496 0.09 30.80 4.26
CA ASP A 496 -0.71 29.80 3.55
C ASP A 496 -1.76 30.52 2.71
N ILE A 497 -1.47 30.70 1.41
CA ILE A 497 -2.31 31.45 0.46
C ILE A 497 -2.52 32.89 0.97
N ASN A 498 -3.74 33.23 1.41
CA ASN A 498 -4.12 34.53 1.94
C ASN A 498 -4.12 34.56 3.47
N ARG A 499 -3.52 33.57 4.13
CA ARG A 499 -3.46 33.46 5.58
C ARG A 499 -2.03 33.66 6.03
N VAL A 500 -1.83 34.48 7.05
CA VAL A 500 -0.48 34.79 7.58
C VAL A 500 -0.44 34.65 9.09
N THR A 501 0.69 34.15 9.59
CA THR A 501 1.02 34.22 11.02
C THR A 501 2.06 35.30 11.23
N VAL A 502 1.78 36.22 12.14
CA VAL A 502 2.64 37.35 12.48
C VAL A 502 3.16 37.19 13.90
N ARG A 503 4.47 37.33 14.06
CA ARG A 503 5.16 37.38 15.35
C ARG A 503 5.30 38.82 15.81
N PHE A 504 4.65 39.15 16.93
CA PHE A 504 4.79 40.40 17.67
C PHE A 504 5.65 40.17 18.92
N PRO A 505 6.09 41.24 19.62
CA PRO A 505 6.78 41.09 20.89
C PRO A 505 5.95 40.27 21.90
N GLY A 506 6.44 39.07 22.22
CA GLY A 506 5.83 38.18 23.21
C GLY A 506 4.60 37.38 22.75
N ILE A 507 4.17 37.46 21.48
CA ILE A 507 3.01 36.71 21.00
C ILE A 507 2.98 36.47 19.49
N GLU A 508 2.47 35.32 19.06
CA GLU A 508 2.16 35.03 17.64
C GLU A 508 0.64 35.03 17.42
N ARG A 509 0.21 35.60 16.29
CA ARG A 509 -1.21 35.71 15.92
C ARG A 509 -1.43 35.40 14.45
N PHE A 510 -2.55 34.75 14.17
CA PHE A 510 -3.01 34.37 12.85
C PHE A 510 -3.98 35.41 12.29
N PHE A 511 -3.85 35.74 11.00
CA PHE A 511 -4.71 36.69 10.28
C PHE A 511 -5.04 36.20 8.87
N ILE A 512 -6.18 36.65 8.35
CA ILE A 512 -6.61 36.43 6.97
C ILE A 512 -6.51 37.76 6.22
N LEU A 513 -5.82 37.75 5.09
CA LEU A 513 -5.69 38.87 4.15
C LEU A 513 -6.86 38.83 3.18
N ASP A 514 -7.98 39.39 3.62
CA ASP A 514 -9.18 39.60 2.81
C ASP A 514 -9.75 40.99 3.11
N GLU A 515 -10.22 41.70 2.09
CA GLU A 515 -10.91 42.99 2.22
C GLU A 515 -12.08 42.95 3.20
N LYS A 516 -12.75 41.79 3.35
CA LYS A 516 -13.86 41.59 4.30
C LYS A 516 -13.40 41.62 5.77
N TYR A 517 -12.13 41.33 6.06
CA TYR A 517 -11.60 41.27 7.42
C TYR A 517 -10.75 42.50 7.75
N ALA A 518 -11.39 43.58 8.20
CA ALA A 518 -10.72 44.82 8.58
C ALA A 518 -9.82 44.70 9.84
N ALA A 519 -10.04 43.68 10.67
CA ALA A 519 -9.30 43.45 11.90
C ALA A 519 -8.00 42.65 11.65
N ARG A 520 -6.99 43.30 11.07
CA ARG A 520 -5.67 42.72 10.76
C ARG A 520 -4.56 43.77 10.87
N PRO A 521 -3.29 43.36 11.04
CA PRO A 521 -2.17 44.30 10.97
C PRO A 521 -1.99 44.84 9.55
N ARG A 522 -1.41 46.04 9.43
CA ARG A 522 -1.23 46.76 8.16
C ARG A 522 0.18 46.58 7.61
N PHE A 523 0.28 46.33 6.31
CA PHE A 523 1.54 46.37 5.55
C PHE A 523 1.86 47.81 5.11
N GLU A 524 3.08 48.03 4.61
CA GLU A 524 3.47 49.32 4.00
C GLU A 524 2.61 49.64 2.76
N ASN A 525 2.39 48.64 1.90
CA ASN A 525 1.48 48.69 0.75
C ASN A 525 0.19 47.91 1.02
N ASP A 526 -0.50 48.23 2.12
CA ASP A 526 -1.61 47.42 2.66
C ASP A 526 -2.75 47.16 1.66
N ASP A 527 -3.21 48.21 0.97
CA ASP A 527 -4.36 48.12 0.06
C ASP A 527 -4.07 47.22 -1.15
N GLU A 528 -2.85 47.30 -1.70
CA GLU A 528 -2.42 46.50 -2.84
C GLU A 528 -2.24 45.02 -2.47
N ILE A 529 -1.52 44.77 -1.37
CA ILE A 529 -1.28 43.40 -0.88
C ILE A 529 -2.61 42.72 -0.59
N VAL A 530 -3.54 43.42 0.05
CA VAL A 530 -4.80 42.78 0.46
C VAL A 530 -5.76 42.62 -0.69
N SER A 531 -5.80 43.53 -1.65
CA SER A 531 -6.53 43.33 -2.90
C SER A 531 -6.04 42.07 -3.64
N VAL A 532 -4.72 41.91 -3.78
CA VAL A 532 -4.11 40.75 -4.43
C VAL A 532 -4.43 39.44 -3.69
N PHE A 533 -4.22 39.38 -2.37
CA PHE A 533 -4.48 38.17 -1.60
C PHE A 533 -5.97 37.87 -1.40
N THR A 534 -6.85 38.88 -1.48
CA THR A 534 -8.31 38.67 -1.55
C THR A 534 -8.68 37.96 -2.85
N LYS A 535 -8.15 38.43 -3.99
CA LYS A 535 -8.38 37.79 -5.29
C LYS A 535 -7.79 36.38 -5.32
N TYR A 536 -6.57 36.20 -4.84
CA TYR A 536 -5.88 34.91 -4.79
C TYR A 536 -6.64 33.88 -3.93
N GLY A 537 -7.13 34.29 -2.76
CA GLY A 537 -7.95 33.44 -1.89
C GLY A 537 -9.26 33.00 -2.54
N ARG A 538 -9.98 33.92 -3.19
CA ARG A 538 -11.26 33.61 -3.88
C ARG A 538 -11.07 32.67 -5.06
N VAL A 539 -10.03 32.88 -5.87
CA VAL A 539 -9.72 31.99 -6.99
C VAL A 539 -9.37 30.59 -6.49
N GLN A 540 -8.56 30.48 -5.43
CA GLN A 540 -8.23 29.18 -4.81
C GLN A 540 -9.45 28.46 -4.23
N GLU A 541 -10.41 29.18 -3.65
CA GLU A 541 -11.69 28.59 -3.21
C GLU A 541 -12.53 28.10 -4.41
N ARG A 542 -12.55 28.85 -5.51
CA ARG A 542 -13.25 28.46 -6.75
C ARG A 542 -12.62 27.21 -7.38
N ILE A 543 -11.28 27.14 -7.45
CA ILE A 543 -10.52 25.96 -7.90
C ILE A 543 -10.93 24.72 -7.07
N LYS A 544 -10.94 24.83 -5.74
CA LYS A 544 -11.37 23.73 -4.85
C LYS A 544 -12.83 23.32 -5.08
N ALA A 545 -13.71 24.27 -5.36
CA ALA A 545 -15.12 24.00 -5.66
C ALA A 545 -15.30 23.27 -7.00
N ILE A 546 -14.59 23.72 -8.05
CA ILE A 546 -14.62 23.09 -9.38
C ILE A 546 -14.06 21.66 -9.32
N GLN A 547 -12.92 21.45 -8.66
CA GLN A 547 -12.35 20.12 -8.46
C GLN A 547 -13.32 19.16 -7.74
N LYS A 548 -14.12 19.68 -6.79
CA LYS A 548 -15.18 18.92 -6.12
C LYS A 548 -16.36 18.64 -7.05
N GLU A 549 -16.77 19.60 -7.89
CA GLU A 549 -17.85 19.44 -8.87
C GLU A 549 -17.49 18.41 -9.96
N ILE A 550 -16.27 18.46 -10.51
CA ILE A 550 -15.74 17.45 -11.45
C ILE A 550 -15.72 16.07 -10.80
N LYS A 551 -15.25 15.98 -9.55
CA LYS A 551 -15.24 14.69 -8.80
C LYS A 551 -16.65 14.14 -8.58
N LEU A 552 -17.65 14.99 -8.36
CA LEU A 552 -19.05 14.58 -8.22
C LEU A 552 -19.68 14.19 -9.55
N LEU A 553 -19.31 14.86 -10.65
CA LEU A 553 -19.75 14.48 -11.99
C LEU A 553 -19.12 13.14 -12.39
N ASN A 554 -17.86 12.89 -12.04
CA ASN A 554 -17.13 11.64 -12.29
C ASN A 554 -17.52 10.45 -11.39
N ALA A 555 -18.31 10.68 -10.34
CA ALA A 555 -18.80 9.67 -9.40
C ALA A 555 -20.22 9.23 -9.76
#